data_AF-A0A3D2IR64-F1
#
_entry.id   AF-A0A3D2IR64-F1
#
_cell.length_a   1.000
_cell.length_b   1.000
_cell.length_c   1.000
_cell.angle_alpha   90.00
_cell.angle_beta   90.00
_cell.angle_gamma   90.00
#
_symmetry.space_group_name_H-M   'P 1'
#
loop_
_entity.id
_entity.type
_entity.pdbx_description
1 polymer ?
#
loop_
_entity_poly.entity_id
_entity_poly.type
_entity_poly.pdbx_seq_one_letter_code
_entity_poly.pdbx_strand_id
1 'polypeptide(L)'
;MAYKVMGVAAGRKNSNAELLLKEALMACEAAGAEVTMINLRDYKVLDCTGCTACTKAMSEGKFAGCVLDDKDDKKKIMDVMLAQDAVIYSVPTYDLMPCANYLRFAQRSLAYETAFLETIGVIEHKERLAGLIAVGGSTRSWQSMALEGLQATMFTTDMKVVDMLLATRVPGSAQCLLDEDLMGRAKKLGENIMECLALPEGQRRWMGEEDMGWCPNCHSNALVLGEVQWDGLYYPIECQVCGAGGDLVRTEDGKWKFVIQENGLLKDRTTVPGRAKHLEEIGETQGSFYANPANLAKVAELKKKYSEKKFPTIE
;
A
#
# COMPACT_ATOMS: atom_id res chain seq x y z
N MET A 1 12.29 9.28 23.80
CA MET A 1 10.91 8.77 23.92
C MET A 1 10.87 7.39 23.29
N ALA A 2 10.05 6.47 23.80
CA ALA A 2 9.86 5.16 23.17
C ALA A 2 9.19 5.34 21.79
N TYR A 3 9.60 4.54 20.80
CA TYR A 3 8.92 4.49 19.50
C TYR A 3 7.53 3.88 19.66
N LYS A 4 6.55 4.34 18.88
CA LYS A 4 5.18 3.81 18.84
C LYS A 4 5.01 2.92 17.63
N VAL A 5 4.68 1.65 17.86
CA VAL A 5 4.51 0.65 16.80
C VAL A 5 3.10 0.07 16.86
N MET A 6 2.39 0.13 15.74
CA MET A 6 1.04 -0.42 15.64
C MET A 6 1.01 -1.68 14.77
N GLY A 7 0.31 -2.71 15.21
CA GLY A 7 -0.04 -3.87 14.40
C GLY A 7 -1.47 -3.81 13.88
N VAL A 8 -1.67 -4.15 12.61
CA VAL A 8 -2.99 -4.24 11.97
C VAL A 8 -3.15 -5.64 11.36
N ALA A 9 -3.96 -6.48 12.01
CA ALA A 9 -4.35 -7.78 11.46
C ALA A 9 -5.67 -7.69 10.66
N ALA A 10 -5.79 -8.42 9.56
CA ALA A 10 -7.04 -8.57 8.81
C ALA A 10 -7.61 -10.00 8.81
N GLY A 11 -6.85 -10.95 9.36
CA GLY A 11 -7.16 -12.39 9.37
C GLY A 11 -8.03 -12.85 10.53
N ARG A 12 -8.24 -14.16 10.62
CA ARG A 12 -8.92 -14.80 11.76
C ARG A 12 -8.11 -14.55 13.04
N LYS A 13 -8.81 -14.35 14.16
CA LYS A 13 -8.20 -14.23 15.48
C LYS A 13 -7.45 -15.51 15.85
N ASN A 14 -6.33 -15.38 16.57
CA ASN A 14 -5.51 -16.50 17.04
C ASN A 14 -5.16 -17.52 15.92
N SER A 15 -4.90 -17.01 14.72
CA SER A 15 -4.53 -17.82 13.54
C SER A 15 -3.31 -17.20 12.86
N ASN A 16 -2.84 -17.80 11.76
CA ASN A 16 -1.51 -17.54 11.18
C ASN A 16 -1.15 -16.05 11.07
N ALA A 17 -2.01 -15.24 10.43
CA ALA A 17 -1.75 -13.81 10.28
C ALA A 17 -1.62 -13.07 11.61
N GLU A 18 -2.50 -13.35 12.57
CA GLU A 18 -2.45 -12.67 13.87
C GLU A 18 -1.24 -13.12 14.70
N LEU A 19 -0.87 -14.39 14.63
CA LEU A 19 0.27 -14.95 15.37
C LEU A 19 1.61 -14.45 14.83
N LEU A 20 1.78 -14.42 13.50
CA LEU A 20 2.98 -13.85 12.88
C LEU A 20 3.11 -12.35 13.19
N LEU A 21 1.99 -11.62 13.21
CA LEU A 21 1.99 -10.22 13.63
C LEU A 21 2.41 -10.05 15.09
N LYS A 22 1.84 -10.86 16.00
CA LYS A 22 2.21 -10.83 17.42
C LYS A 22 3.69 -11.14 17.61
N GLU A 23 4.25 -12.09 16.87
CA GLU A 23 5.68 -12.41 16.93
C GLU A 23 6.56 -11.20 16.56
N ALA A 24 6.23 -10.51 15.47
CA ALA A 24 6.93 -9.28 15.08
C ALA A 24 6.78 -8.17 16.14
N LEU A 25 5.57 -7.96 16.66
CA LEU A 25 5.31 -6.93 17.66
C LEU A 25 5.97 -7.21 19.00
N MET A 26 6.05 -8.47 19.44
CA MET A 26 6.80 -8.85 20.64
C MET A 26 8.29 -8.52 20.51
N ALA A 27 8.86 -8.63 19.31
CA ALA A 27 10.24 -8.18 19.06
C ALA A 27 10.36 -6.65 19.20
N CYS A 28 9.39 -5.90 18.69
CA CYS A 28 9.36 -4.44 18.87
C CYS A 28 9.23 -4.04 20.35
N GLU A 29 8.33 -4.70 21.10
CA GLU A 29 8.13 -4.47 22.54
C GLU A 29 9.40 -4.79 23.34
N ALA A 30 10.07 -5.91 23.04
CA ALA A 30 11.33 -6.29 23.68
C ALA A 30 12.47 -5.26 23.42
N ALA A 31 12.42 -4.56 22.29
CA ALA A 31 13.32 -3.45 21.97
C ALA A 31 12.88 -2.10 22.56
N GLY A 32 11.82 -2.06 23.36
CA GLY A 32 11.35 -0.89 24.10
C GLY A 32 10.31 -0.03 23.38
N ALA A 33 9.66 -0.53 22.32
CA ALA A 33 8.55 0.17 21.68
C ALA A 33 7.26 0.13 22.53
N GLU A 34 6.48 1.20 22.46
CA GLU A 34 5.08 1.20 22.87
C GLU A 34 4.25 0.54 21.76
N VAL A 35 3.70 -0.65 22.04
CA VAL A 35 2.98 -1.46 21.06
C VAL A 35 1.47 -1.32 21.21
N THR A 36 0.77 -1.09 20.10
CA THR A 36 -0.69 -1.21 19.99
C THR A 36 -1.05 -2.21 18.90
N MET A 37 -2.08 -3.03 19.08
CA MET A 37 -2.52 -3.97 18.04
C MET A 37 -4.03 -3.92 17.86
N ILE A 38 -4.48 -3.95 16.62
CA ILE A 38 -5.89 -4.11 16.25
C ILE A 38 -6.08 -5.30 15.30
N ASN A 39 -7.27 -5.88 15.33
CA ASN A 39 -7.76 -6.73 14.24
C ASN A 39 -8.92 -6.01 13.56
N LEU A 40 -8.85 -5.78 12.24
CA LEU A 40 -9.88 -5.06 11.49
C LEU A 40 -11.27 -5.71 11.58
N ARG A 41 -11.36 -6.99 11.96
CA ARG A 41 -12.64 -7.66 12.21
C ARG A 41 -13.40 -7.13 13.43
N ASP A 42 -12.71 -6.42 14.32
CA ASP A 42 -13.29 -5.82 15.52
C ASP A 42 -13.85 -4.41 15.28
N TYR A 43 -13.72 -3.92 14.04
CA TYR A 43 -14.08 -2.56 13.66
C TYR A 43 -15.06 -2.60 12.51
N LYS A 44 -16.07 -1.73 12.57
CA LYS A 44 -16.94 -1.48 11.44
C LYS A 44 -16.18 -0.57 10.48
N VAL A 45 -15.91 -1.05 9.28
CA VAL A 45 -15.40 -0.23 8.18
C VAL A 45 -16.31 -0.48 6.99
N LEU A 46 -16.84 0.59 6.40
CA LEU A 46 -17.67 0.54 5.20
C LEU A 46 -16.81 0.69 3.93
N ASP A 47 -17.32 0.16 2.82
CA ASP A 47 -16.69 0.33 1.51
C ASP A 47 -16.73 1.81 1.07
N CYS A 48 -15.77 2.21 0.23
CA CYS A 48 -15.80 3.51 -0.40
C CYS A 48 -17.05 3.63 -1.30
N THR A 49 -17.81 4.72 -1.16
CA THR A 49 -19.03 4.96 -1.94
C THR A 49 -18.76 5.61 -3.30
N GLY A 50 -17.51 5.96 -3.61
CA GLY A 50 -17.17 6.68 -4.84
C GLY A 50 -17.77 8.09 -4.94
N CYS A 51 -18.11 8.72 -3.81
CA CYS A 51 -18.76 10.04 -3.78
C CYS A 51 -17.88 11.22 -4.22
N THR A 52 -16.57 10.98 -4.42
CA THR A 52 -15.53 11.95 -4.88
C THR A 52 -15.32 13.21 -4.02
N ALA A 53 -15.94 13.31 -2.84
CA ALA A 53 -15.83 14.48 -1.95
C ALA A 53 -14.37 14.77 -1.53
N CYS A 54 -13.62 13.74 -1.11
CA CYS A 54 -12.22 13.89 -0.71
C CYS A 54 -11.32 14.29 -1.88
N THR A 55 -11.52 13.70 -3.06
CA THR A 55 -10.78 14.04 -4.29
C THR A 55 -11.02 15.49 -4.70
N LYS A 56 -12.29 15.93 -4.73
CA LYS A 56 -12.63 17.31 -5.10
C LYS A 56 -12.01 18.32 -4.13
N ALA A 57 -12.11 18.05 -2.82
CA ALA A 57 -11.52 18.93 -1.81
C ALA A 57 -10.00 19.03 -1.98
N MET A 58 -9.32 17.89 -2.18
CA MET A 58 -7.88 17.85 -2.41
C MET A 58 -7.47 18.66 -3.65
N SER A 59 -8.19 18.54 -4.77
CA SER A 59 -7.94 19.34 -5.97
C SER A 59 -8.14 20.85 -5.77
N GLU A 60 -8.93 21.25 -4.77
CA GLU A 60 -9.10 22.66 -4.36
C GLU A 60 -8.09 23.09 -3.27
N GLY A 61 -7.15 22.22 -2.89
CA GLY A 61 -6.20 22.47 -1.80
C GLY A 61 -6.85 22.47 -0.41
N LYS A 62 -7.98 21.79 -0.23
CA LYS A 62 -8.76 21.76 1.01
C LYS A 62 -8.87 20.34 1.59
N PHE A 63 -9.02 20.27 2.91
CA PHE A 63 -9.39 19.04 3.61
C PHE A 63 -10.89 19.01 3.92
N ALA A 64 -11.56 17.93 3.52
CA ALA A 64 -13.00 17.72 3.78
C ALA A 64 -13.31 16.41 4.54
N GLY A 65 -12.30 15.62 4.88
CA GLY A 65 -12.48 14.29 5.49
C GLY A 65 -13.22 13.29 4.59
N CYS A 66 -13.74 12.22 5.19
CA CYS A 66 -14.57 11.23 4.52
C CYS A 66 -16.04 11.39 4.93
N VAL A 67 -16.98 11.29 3.98
CA VAL A 67 -18.43 11.35 4.26
C VAL A 67 -18.97 10.18 5.12
N LEU A 68 -18.08 9.27 5.50
CA LEU A 68 -18.34 8.11 6.35
C LEU A 68 -17.71 8.23 7.74
N ASP A 69 -17.02 9.33 8.06
CA ASP A 69 -16.27 9.50 9.31
C ASP A 69 -17.13 9.26 10.57
N ASP A 70 -18.40 9.70 10.57
CA ASP A 70 -19.34 9.49 11.68
C ASP A 70 -20.16 8.19 11.57
N LYS A 71 -19.93 7.38 10.53
CA LYS A 71 -20.76 6.19 10.19
C LYS A 71 -20.05 4.87 10.48
N ASP A 72 -18.74 4.92 10.70
CA ASP A 72 -17.90 3.76 10.94
C ASP A 72 -16.59 4.12 11.68
N ASP A 73 -15.72 3.14 11.90
CA ASP A 73 -14.54 3.27 12.76
C ASP A 73 -13.24 3.65 12.03
N LYS A 74 -13.26 3.86 10.71
CA LYS A 74 -12.03 4.12 9.93
C LYS A 74 -11.30 5.36 10.43
N LYS A 75 -12.02 6.47 10.68
CA LYS A 75 -11.40 7.71 11.15
C LYS A 75 -10.67 7.49 12.47
N LYS A 76 -11.33 6.81 13.43
CA LYS A 76 -10.75 6.44 14.71
C LYS A 76 -9.45 5.63 14.55
N ILE A 77 -9.42 4.67 13.62
CA ILE A 77 -8.21 3.91 13.33
C ILE A 77 -7.12 4.81 12.75
N MET A 78 -7.46 5.67 11.77
CA MET A 78 -6.52 6.56 11.10
C MET A 78 -5.91 7.59 12.07
N ASP A 79 -6.71 8.17 12.97
CA ASP A 79 -6.23 9.13 13.97
C ASP A 79 -5.13 8.52 14.86
N VAL A 80 -5.27 7.24 15.25
CA VAL A 80 -4.24 6.51 16.02
C VAL A 80 -3.06 6.11 15.15
N MET A 81 -3.33 5.60 13.94
CA MET A 81 -2.33 5.06 13.03
C MET A 81 -1.36 6.12 12.50
N LEU A 82 -1.85 7.33 12.19
CA LEU A 82 -1.01 8.44 11.76
C LEU A 82 -0.14 9.01 12.90
N ALA A 83 -0.39 8.66 14.17
CA ALA A 83 0.49 9.05 15.27
C ALA A 83 1.68 8.09 15.46
N GLN A 84 1.67 6.92 14.83
CA GLN A 84 2.68 5.86 15.02
C GLN A 84 3.97 6.17 14.28
N ASP A 85 5.09 5.65 14.78
CA ASP A 85 6.39 5.69 14.09
C ASP A 85 6.52 4.55 13.07
N ALA A 86 5.89 3.41 13.34
CA ALA A 86 5.78 2.30 12.40
C ALA A 86 4.44 1.57 12.49
N VAL A 87 4.03 0.96 11.37
CA VAL A 87 2.84 0.10 11.30
C VAL A 87 3.18 -1.23 10.63
N ILE A 88 2.88 -2.35 11.29
CA ILE A 88 3.04 -3.70 10.73
C ILE A 88 1.66 -4.22 10.33
N TYR A 89 1.49 -4.53 9.04
CA TYR A 89 0.26 -5.11 8.51
C TYR A 89 0.41 -6.61 8.33
N SER A 90 -0.57 -7.39 8.80
CA SER A 90 -0.61 -8.84 8.57
C SER A 90 -1.94 -9.29 7.99
N VAL A 91 -1.89 -9.76 6.75
CA VAL A 91 -3.05 -9.87 5.89
C VAL A 91 -3.09 -11.24 5.20
N PRO A 92 -4.20 -11.99 5.31
CA PRO A 92 -4.37 -13.20 4.52
C PRO A 92 -4.42 -12.91 3.02
N THR A 93 -3.88 -13.85 2.24
CA THR A 93 -3.96 -13.85 0.78
C THR A 93 -5.18 -14.63 0.31
N TYR A 94 -6.04 -14.00 -0.50
CA TYR A 94 -7.14 -14.63 -1.22
C TYR A 94 -7.06 -14.26 -2.70
N ASP A 95 -7.16 -15.26 -3.58
CA ASP A 95 -7.08 -15.07 -5.04
C ASP A 95 -5.88 -14.23 -5.49
N LEU A 96 -4.69 -14.65 -5.04
CA LEU A 96 -3.38 -14.00 -5.29
C LEU A 96 -3.18 -12.63 -4.60
N MET A 97 -4.21 -12.04 -4.00
CA MET A 97 -4.25 -10.66 -3.51
C MET A 97 -4.49 -10.57 -2.00
N PRO A 98 -4.27 -9.41 -1.37
CA PRO A 98 -4.71 -9.16 0.00
C PRO A 98 -6.22 -9.37 0.16
N CYS A 99 -6.65 -9.87 1.32
CA CYS A 99 -8.07 -10.12 1.55
C CYS A 99 -8.94 -8.85 1.49
N ALA A 100 -10.20 -9.01 1.08
CA ALA A 100 -11.15 -7.90 0.96
C ALA A 100 -11.36 -7.10 2.26
N ASN A 101 -11.25 -7.75 3.44
CA ASN A 101 -11.37 -7.06 4.73
C ASN A 101 -10.29 -5.98 4.91
N TYR A 102 -9.06 -6.28 4.47
CA TYR A 102 -7.98 -5.31 4.45
C TYR A 102 -8.18 -4.26 3.36
N LEU A 103 -8.48 -4.70 2.12
CA LEU A 103 -8.62 -3.78 0.99
C LEU A 103 -9.74 -2.77 1.20
N ARG A 104 -10.85 -3.14 1.83
CA ARG A 104 -11.91 -2.21 2.25
C ARG A 104 -11.37 -1.08 3.12
N PHE A 105 -10.51 -1.41 4.08
CA PHE A 105 -9.86 -0.40 4.93
C PHE A 105 -8.85 0.43 4.14
N ALA A 106 -7.98 -0.21 3.36
CA ALA A 106 -6.84 0.43 2.72
C ALA A 106 -7.24 1.32 1.54
N GLN A 107 -8.21 0.89 0.72
CA GLN A 107 -8.65 1.61 -0.49
C GLN A 107 -9.52 2.85 -0.18
N ARG A 108 -9.76 3.15 1.10
CA ARG A 108 -10.44 4.38 1.53
C ARG A 108 -9.48 5.47 2.05
N SER A 109 -8.17 5.25 1.93
CA SER A 109 -7.15 6.12 2.51
C SER A 109 -6.90 7.44 1.77
N LEU A 110 -7.52 7.68 0.59
CA LEU A 110 -7.37 8.97 -0.12
C LEU A 110 -7.85 10.18 0.72
N ALA A 111 -8.87 10.00 1.56
CA ALA A 111 -9.31 11.05 2.49
C ALA A 111 -8.27 11.39 3.57
N TYR A 112 -7.24 10.57 3.69
CA TYR A 112 -6.16 10.68 4.66
C TYR A 112 -4.81 10.68 3.95
N GLU A 113 -4.73 11.22 2.72
CA GLU A 113 -3.49 11.23 1.96
C GLU A 113 -2.43 12.05 2.70
N THR A 114 -1.43 11.37 3.25
CA THR A 114 -0.55 11.92 4.28
C THR A 114 0.24 13.11 3.76
N ALA A 115 0.80 13.00 2.55
CA ALA A 115 1.64 14.06 1.99
C ALA A 115 0.84 15.36 1.76
N PHE A 116 -0.39 15.25 1.30
CA PHE A 116 -1.32 16.35 1.16
C PHE A 116 -1.67 16.96 2.51
N LEU A 117 -2.07 16.12 3.49
CA LEU A 117 -2.43 16.60 4.83
C LEU A 117 -1.27 17.32 5.53
N GLU A 118 -0.03 16.86 5.33
CA GLU A 118 1.18 17.54 5.80
C GLU A 118 1.39 18.88 5.08
N THR A 119 1.24 18.90 3.75
CA THR A 119 1.40 20.12 2.92
C THR A 119 0.46 21.25 3.35
N ILE A 120 -0.79 20.93 3.71
CA ILE A 120 -1.78 21.92 4.16
C ILE A 120 -1.79 22.12 5.68
N GLY A 121 -0.89 21.47 6.43
CA GLY A 121 -0.74 21.64 7.88
C GLY A 121 -1.86 21.03 8.73
N VAL A 122 -2.59 20.03 8.22
CA VAL A 122 -3.62 19.31 9.00
C VAL A 122 -3.01 18.31 9.98
N ILE A 123 -1.86 17.72 9.61
CA ILE A 123 -1.07 16.84 10.48
C ILE A 123 0.40 17.27 10.45
N GLU A 124 1.13 16.92 11.52
CA GLU A 124 2.58 17.10 11.56
C GLU A 124 3.28 16.05 10.68
N HIS A 125 4.41 16.45 10.08
CA HIS A 125 5.26 15.53 9.33
C HIS A 125 5.82 14.45 10.24
N LYS A 126 5.78 13.21 9.76
CA LYS A 126 6.48 12.09 10.38
C LYS A 126 6.87 11.07 9.31
N GLU A 127 8.16 10.72 9.24
CA GLU A 127 8.61 9.58 8.43
C GLU A 127 8.10 8.29 9.08
N ARG A 128 7.02 7.71 8.54
CA ARG A 128 6.39 6.50 9.10
C ARG A 128 6.91 5.27 8.37
N LEU A 129 7.26 4.23 9.10
CA LEU A 129 7.69 2.96 8.52
C LEU A 129 6.55 1.95 8.40
N ALA A 130 6.69 1.02 7.47
CA ALA A 130 5.79 -0.12 7.35
C ALA A 130 6.56 -1.45 7.23
N GLY A 131 6.01 -2.47 7.89
CA GLY A 131 6.35 -3.87 7.68
C GLY A 131 5.14 -4.63 7.15
N LEU A 132 5.30 -5.48 6.14
CA LEU A 132 4.17 -6.16 5.50
C LEU A 132 4.28 -7.67 5.62
N ILE A 133 3.24 -8.33 6.12
CA ILE A 133 3.15 -9.78 6.24
C ILE A 133 1.94 -10.24 5.41
N ALA A 134 2.19 -11.00 4.34
CA ALA A 134 1.16 -11.68 3.56
C ALA A 134 1.13 -13.17 3.93
N VAL A 135 -0.07 -13.74 4.12
CA VAL A 135 -0.20 -15.10 4.66
C VAL A 135 -1.12 -15.97 3.82
N GLY A 136 -0.60 -17.10 3.32
CA GLY A 136 -1.37 -18.02 2.50
C GLY A 136 -0.94 -19.48 2.64
N GLY A 137 -1.86 -20.37 2.25
CA GLY A 137 -1.67 -21.82 2.37
C GLY A 137 -0.81 -22.45 1.27
N SER A 138 -0.43 -21.68 0.26
CA SER A 138 0.28 -22.16 -0.93
C SER A 138 1.60 -21.42 -1.10
N THR A 139 2.36 -21.74 -2.15
CA THR A 139 3.62 -21.05 -2.49
C THR A 139 3.33 -19.68 -3.12
N ARG A 140 4.39 -18.95 -3.48
CA ARG A 140 4.30 -17.65 -4.18
C ARG A 140 3.46 -17.70 -5.46
N SER A 141 3.36 -18.84 -6.16
CA SER A 141 2.54 -18.94 -7.38
C SER A 141 1.05 -18.70 -7.14
N TRP A 142 0.59 -18.87 -5.90
CA TRP A 142 -0.79 -18.59 -5.47
C TRP A 142 -0.89 -17.38 -4.53
N GLN A 143 0.17 -16.57 -4.46
CA GLN A 143 0.24 -15.35 -3.64
C GLN A 143 1.00 -14.21 -4.34
N SER A 144 1.10 -14.27 -5.66
CA SER A 144 2.04 -13.47 -6.47
C SER A 144 1.74 -11.98 -6.54
N MET A 145 0.57 -11.54 -6.07
CA MET A 145 0.20 -10.12 -5.99
C MET A 145 -0.05 -9.68 -4.54
N ALA A 146 0.21 -10.54 -3.56
CA ALA A 146 -0.20 -10.29 -2.18
C ALA A 146 0.63 -9.16 -1.57
N LEU A 147 1.96 -9.29 -1.57
CA LEU A 147 2.84 -8.26 -1.04
C LEU A 147 2.81 -6.99 -1.89
N GLU A 148 2.73 -7.14 -3.22
CA GLU A 148 2.64 -6.05 -4.17
C GLU A 148 1.35 -5.24 -3.94
N GLY A 149 0.23 -5.91 -3.68
CA GLY A 149 -1.04 -5.30 -3.33
C GLY A 149 -1.00 -4.60 -1.97
N LEU A 150 -0.34 -5.18 -0.95
CA LEU A 150 -0.13 -4.51 0.33
C LEU A 150 0.72 -3.25 0.17
N GLN A 151 1.86 -3.37 -0.51
CA GLN A 151 2.81 -2.29 -0.71
C GLN A 151 2.18 -1.11 -1.48
N ALA A 152 1.37 -1.38 -2.50
CA ALA A 152 0.66 -0.35 -3.24
C ALA A 152 -0.29 0.48 -2.37
N THR A 153 -0.87 -0.10 -1.31
CA THR A 153 -1.76 0.66 -0.42
C THR A 153 -1.02 1.63 0.52
N MET A 154 0.31 1.52 0.64
CA MET A 154 1.12 2.41 1.48
C MET A 154 1.33 3.79 0.86
N PHE A 155 1.11 3.95 -0.45
CA PHE A 155 1.33 5.20 -1.18
C PHE A 155 0.54 6.36 -0.60
N THR A 156 -0.75 6.14 -0.34
CA THR A 156 -1.63 7.19 0.18
C THR A 156 -1.30 7.59 1.62
N THR A 157 -0.82 6.66 2.43
CA THR A 157 -0.45 6.96 3.83
C THR A 157 1.02 7.34 4.00
N ASP A 158 1.76 7.45 2.90
CA ASP A 158 3.20 7.73 2.83
C ASP A 158 4.04 6.90 3.81
N MET A 159 3.71 5.60 3.91
CA MET A 159 4.48 4.70 4.77
C MET A 159 5.62 4.07 3.99
N LYS A 160 6.84 4.26 4.47
CA LYS A 160 8.04 3.67 3.88
C LYS A 160 8.16 2.20 4.27
N VAL A 161 7.99 1.31 3.29
CA VAL A 161 8.11 -0.13 3.52
C VAL A 161 9.58 -0.50 3.68
N VAL A 162 9.94 -1.07 4.82
CA VAL A 162 11.34 -1.42 5.15
C VAL A 162 11.57 -2.91 5.20
N ASP A 163 10.52 -3.71 5.35
CA ASP A 163 10.62 -5.16 5.30
C ASP A 163 9.26 -5.79 4.92
N MET A 164 9.31 -6.96 4.28
CA MET A 164 8.14 -7.74 3.90
C MET A 164 8.38 -9.25 4.15
N LEU A 165 7.31 -9.97 4.48
CA LEU A 165 7.28 -11.41 4.70
C LEU A 165 6.13 -12.03 3.90
N LEU A 166 6.46 -12.97 3.01
CA LEU A 166 5.48 -13.84 2.37
C LEU A 166 5.41 -15.19 3.09
N ALA A 167 4.50 -15.33 4.05
CA ALA A 167 4.23 -16.60 4.72
C ALA A 167 3.51 -17.55 3.75
N THR A 168 4.22 -18.61 3.36
CA THR A 168 3.72 -19.63 2.44
C THR A 168 3.43 -20.94 3.17
N ARG A 169 2.67 -21.84 2.54
CA ARG A 169 2.52 -23.23 2.99
C ARG A 169 1.86 -23.41 4.38
N VAL A 170 1.07 -22.44 4.84
CA VAL A 170 0.34 -22.48 6.12
C VAL A 170 -1.20 -22.50 5.97
N PRO A 171 -1.81 -23.53 5.35
CA PRO A 171 -3.27 -23.58 5.14
C PRO A 171 -4.09 -23.82 6.42
N GLY A 172 -3.55 -24.53 7.40
CA GLY A 172 -4.19 -24.84 8.68
C GLY A 172 -4.24 -23.65 9.62
N SER A 173 -5.20 -23.61 10.53
CA SER A 173 -5.26 -22.54 11.54
C SER A 173 -4.09 -22.66 12.51
N ALA A 174 -3.40 -21.54 12.77
CA ALA A 174 -2.22 -21.46 13.63
C ALA A 174 -1.08 -22.43 13.25
N GLN A 175 -1.10 -22.98 12.02
CA GLN A 175 -0.09 -23.90 11.53
C GLN A 175 1.31 -23.26 11.47
N CYS A 176 1.41 -21.94 11.34
CA CYS A 176 2.70 -21.25 11.34
C CYS A 176 3.54 -21.52 12.60
N LEU A 177 2.91 -21.89 13.72
CA LEU A 177 3.62 -22.23 14.96
C LEU A 177 4.48 -23.49 14.87
N LEU A 178 4.26 -24.34 13.86
CA LEU A 178 5.06 -25.53 13.62
C LEU A 178 6.31 -25.25 12.76
N ASP A 179 6.45 -24.01 12.26
CA ASP A 179 7.51 -23.58 11.37
C ASP A 179 8.36 -22.53 12.10
N GLU A 180 9.43 -23.02 12.74
CA GLU A 180 10.34 -22.18 13.54
C GLU A 180 11.03 -21.11 12.69
N ASP A 181 11.36 -21.42 11.43
CA ASP A 181 11.99 -20.48 10.50
C ASP A 181 11.03 -19.36 10.12
N LEU A 182 9.76 -19.68 9.84
CA LEU A 182 8.73 -18.69 9.53
C LEU A 182 8.44 -17.78 10.74
N MET A 183 8.35 -18.35 11.95
CA MET A 183 8.18 -17.58 13.18
C MET A 183 9.41 -16.69 13.44
N GLY A 184 10.61 -17.24 13.29
CA GLY A 184 11.87 -16.49 13.38
C GLY A 184 11.94 -15.35 12.36
N ARG A 185 11.41 -15.54 11.15
CA ARG A 185 11.36 -14.51 10.13
C ARG A 185 10.40 -13.37 10.48
N ALA A 186 9.25 -13.69 11.08
CA ALA A 186 8.31 -12.70 11.59
C ALA A 186 8.93 -11.89 12.74
N LYS A 187 9.63 -12.55 13.67
CA LYS A 187 10.43 -11.88 14.70
C LYS A 187 11.45 -10.92 14.08
N LYS A 188 12.25 -11.39 13.11
CA LYS A 188 13.26 -10.56 12.41
C LYS A 188 12.64 -9.34 11.72
N LEU A 189 11.42 -9.46 11.19
CA LEU A 189 10.70 -8.30 10.63
C LEU A 189 10.45 -7.22 11.70
N GLY A 190 10.06 -7.62 12.91
CA GLY A 190 9.92 -6.70 14.04
C GLY A 190 11.24 -6.06 14.48
N GLU A 191 12.33 -6.84 14.51
CA GLU A 191 13.68 -6.34 14.78
C GLU A 191 14.13 -5.33 13.72
N ASN A 192 13.91 -5.63 12.44
CA ASN A 192 14.23 -4.77 11.30
C ASN A 192 13.49 -3.43 11.36
N ILE A 193 12.23 -3.41 11.81
CA ILE A 193 11.48 -2.17 12.04
C ILE A 193 12.19 -1.32 13.08
N MET A 194 12.59 -1.90 14.21
CA MET A 194 13.25 -1.17 15.31
C MET A 194 14.65 -0.68 14.92
N GLU A 195 15.44 -1.53 14.25
CA GLU A 195 16.75 -1.16 13.72
C GLU A 195 16.64 0.01 12.73
N CYS A 196 15.61 0.01 11.87
CA CYS A 196 15.39 1.09 10.91
C CYS A 196 14.86 2.38 11.57
N LEU A 197 14.01 2.27 12.59
CA LEU A 197 13.55 3.43 13.37
C LEU A 197 14.68 4.13 14.12
N ALA A 198 15.69 3.37 14.57
CA ALA A 198 16.87 3.89 15.24
C ALA A 198 17.79 4.71 14.31
N LEU A 199 17.65 4.58 12.99
CA LEU A 199 18.36 5.41 12.04
C LEU A 199 17.76 6.83 11.98
N PRO A 200 18.59 7.86 11.76
CA PRO A 200 18.11 9.21 11.49
C PRO A 200 17.11 9.23 10.32
N GLU A 201 16.14 10.16 10.39
CA GLU A 201 15.26 10.44 9.25
C GLU A 201 16.09 10.73 7.98
N GLY A 202 15.61 10.26 6.84
CA GLY A 202 16.33 10.28 5.56
C GLY A 202 17.40 9.20 5.39
N GLN A 203 17.87 8.54 6.45
CA GLN A 203 18.80 7.39 6.36
C GLN A 203 18.10 6.02 6.44
N ARG A 204 16.81 6.02 6.77
CA ARG A 204 16.00 4.80 6.82
C ARG A 204 15.93 4.15 5.45
N ARG A 205 15.96 2.82 5.41
CA ARG A 205 16.13 2.04 4.17
C ARG A 205 15.50 0.66 4.28
N TRP A 206 15.51 -0.07 3.17
CA TRP A 206 15.17 -1.49 3.17
C TRP A 206 16.09 -2.28 4.11
N MET A 207 15.47 -3.12 4.94
CA MET A 207 16.11 -4.01 5.91
C MET A 207 15.70 -5.48 5.69
N GLY A 208 14.79 -5.74 4.76
CA GLY A 208 14.38 -7.09 4.39
C GLY A 208 15.42 -7.82 3.55
N GLU A 209 15.00 -8.91 2.92
CA GLU A 209 15.86 -9.71 2.06
C GLU A 209 16.25 -8.92 0.79
N GLU A 210 17.55 -8.82 0.48
CA GLU A 210 18.05 -8.02 -0.66
C GLU A 210 17.47 -8.49 -2.01
N ASP A 211 17.38 -9.81 -2.21
CA ASP A 211 16.91 -10.45 -3.44
C ASP A 211 15.43 -10.86 -3.39
N MET A 212 14.60 -10.16 -2.61
CA MET A 212 13.19 -10.53 -2.42
C MET A 212 12.34 -10.51 -3.69
N GLY A 213 12.68 -9.64 -4.65
CA GLY A 213 11.95 -9.47 -5.90
C GLY A 213 12.81 -8.85 -6.99
N TRP A 214 12.22 -8.67 -8.17
CA TRP A 214 12.90 -8.12 -9.33
C TRP A 214 13.32 -6.65 -9.16
N CYS A 215 12.50 -5.85 -8.49
CA CYS A 215 12.73 -4.41 -8.43
C CYS A 215 13.72 -4.03 -7.32
N PRO A 216 14.90 -3.45 -7.62
CA PRO A 216 15.86 -3.08 -6.59
C PRO A 216 15.45 -1.83 -5.79
N ASN A 217 14.37 -1.15 -6.17
CA ASN A 217 13.85 0.03 -5.46
C ASN A 217 12.81 -0.34 -4.39
N CYS A 218 11.80 -1.12 -4.76
CA CYS A 218 10.71 -1.49 -3.84
C CYS A 218 10.63 -2.98 -3.50
N HIS A 219 11.52 -3.80 -4.05
CA HIS A 219 11.60 -5.24 -3.80
C HIS A 219 10.35 -6.04 -4.22
N SER A 220 9.46 -5.42 -5.01
CA SER A 220 8.35 -6.09 -5.69
C SER A 220 8.87 -7.16 -6.66
N ASN A 221 8.13 -8.27 -6.73
CA ASN A 221 8.40 -9.34 -7.67
C ASN A 221 7.52 -9.26 -8.94
N ALA A 222 6.90 -8.10 -9.21
CA ALA A 222 6.04 -7.86 -10.38
C ALA A 222 6.58 -6.73 -11.27
N LEU A 223 6.82 -7.07 -12.54
CA LEU A 223 7.17 -6.17 -13.63
C LEU A 223 6.08 -6.21 -14.71
N VAL A 224 5.91 -5.10 -15.43
CA VAL A 224 5.02 -4.98 -16.59
C VAL A 224 5.81 -4.48 -17.80
N LEU A 225 5.29 -4.78 -18.99
CA LEU A 225 5.77 -4.11 -20.21
C LEU A 225 5.38 -2.63 -20.12
N GLY A 226 6.33 -1.74 -20.37
CA GLY A 226 6.03 -0.32 -20.32
C GLY A 226 5.24 0.16 -21.53
N GLU A 227 4.52 1.25 -21.33
CA GLU A 227 3.75 1.96 -22.37
C GLU A 227 4.21 3.42 -22.43
N VAL A 228 3.91 4.11 -23.54
CA VAL A 228 4.18 5.55 -23.63
C VAL A 228 3.27 6.27 -22.64
N GLN A 229 3.88 6.97 -21.68
CA GLN A 229 3.17 7.71 -20.65
C GLN A 229 2.65 9.05 -21.19
N TRP A 230 1.80 9.74 -20.42
CA TRP A 230 1.11 10.97 -20.81
C TRP A 230 2.03 12.12 -21.29
N ASP A 231 3.26 12.19 -20.77
CA ASP A 231 4.28 13.20 -21.12
C ASP A 231 5.29 12.70 -22.16
N GLY A 232 5.04 11.53 -22.79
CA GLY A 232 5.91 10.91 -23.79
C GLY A 232 7.07 10.09 -23.21
N LEU A 233 7.20 10.00 -21.88
CA LEU A 233 8.17 9.11 -21.24
C LEU A 233 7.87 7.65 -21.55
N TYR A 234 8.90 6.86 -21.79
CA TYR A 234 8.77 5.44 -22.09
C TYR A 234 9.94 4.65 -21.49
N TYR A 235 9.61 3.49 -20.94
CA TYR A 235 10.54 2.48 -20.47
C TYR A 235 10.15 1.12 -21.07
N PRO A 236 11.10 0.27 -21.50
CA PRO A 236 10.76 -1.08 -21.96
C PRO A 236 10.02 -1.90 -20.89
N ILE A 237 10.46 -1.77 -19.64
CA ILE A 237 9.94 -2.52 -18.50
C ILE A 237 9.73 -1.56 -17.33
N GLU A 238 8.62 -1.74 -16.62
CA GLU A 238 8.29 -0.94 -15.43
C GLU A 238 7.98 -1.85 -14.25
N CYS A 239 8.36 -1.43 -13.05
CA CYS A 239 7.89 -2.07 -11.83
C CYS A 239 6.40 -1.77 -11.61
N GLN A 240 5.59 -2.82 -11.46
CA GLN A 240 4.13 -2.68 -11.27
C GLN A 240 3.78 -1.85 -10.03
N VAL A 241 4.60 -1.92 -8.99
CA VAL A 241 4.34 -1.27 -7.70
C VAL A 241 4.88 0.15 -7.71
N CYS A 242 6.19 0.34 -7.64
CA CYS A 242 6.76 1.69 -7.51
C CYS A 242 6.79 2.48 -8.82
N GLY A 243 6.59 1.86 -9.99
CA GLY A 243 6.67 2.54 -11.28
C GLY A 243 8.09 2.86 -11.73
N ALA A 244 9.11 2.28 -11.09
CA ALA A 244 10.48 2.41 -11.55
C ALA A 244 10.62 1.86 -12.98
N GLY A 245 11.19 2.66 -13.87
CA GLY A 245 11.42 2.33 -15.27
C GLY A 245 12.82 1.80 -15.54
N GLY A 246 12.94 0.87 -16.48
CA GLY A 246 14.22 0.29 -16.85
C GLY A 246 14.09 -0.81 -17.90
N ASP A 247 15.02 -1.76 -17.86
CA ASP A 247 15.05 -2.90 -18.77
C ASP A 247 15.52 -4.19 -18.07
N LEU A 248 15.32 -5.34 -18.72
CA LEU A 248 15.85 -6.62 -18.29
C LEU A 248 17.23 -6.84 -18.91
N VAL A 249 18.24 -7.01 -18.06
CA VAL A 249 19.61 -7.28 -18.47
C VAL A 249 19.98 -8.71 -18.10
N ARG A 250 20.57 -9.43 -19.04
CA ARG A 250 21.13 -10.76 -18.79
C ARG A 250 22.47 -10.63 -18.09
N THR A 251 22.65 -11.31 -16.97
CA THR A 251 23.88 -11.32 -16.18
C THR A 251 24.89 -12.33 -16.75
N GLU A 252 26.17 -12.20 -16.35
CA GLU A 252 27.25 -13.09 -16.80
C GLU A 252 27.00 -14.57 -16.44
N ASP A 253 26.33 -14.85 -15.31
CA ASP A 253 25.92 -16.18 -14.89
C ASP A 253 24.65 -16.70 -15.60
N GLY A 254 24.17 -15.97 -16.61
CA GLY A 254 23.06 -16.36 -17.48
C GLY A 254 21.66 -16.09 -16.93
N LYS A 255 21.54 -15.49 -15.73
CA LYS A 255 20.27 -15.05 -15.13
C LYS A 255 19.82 -13.72 -15.72
N TRP A 256 18.66 -13.24 -15.29
CA TRP A 256 18.11 -11.95 -15.65
C TRP A 256 17.96 -11.08 -14.40
N LYS A 257 18.20 -9.78 -14.55
CA LYS A 257 17.91 -8.77 -13.53
C LYS A 257 17.19 -7.59 -14.16
N PHE A 258 16.35 -6.93 -13.37
CA PHE A 258 15.79 -5.64 -13.75
C PHE A 258 16.76 -4.54 -13.36
N VAL A 259 17.16 -3.72 -14.33
CA VAL A 259 18.06 -2.58 -14.13
C VAL A 259 17.27 -1.31 -14.36
N ILE A 260 17.12 -0.53 -13.29
CA ILE A 260 16.52 0.80 -13.34
C ILE A 260 17.47 1.71 -14.13
N GLN A 261 16.95 2.39 -15.15
CA GLN A 261 17.74 3.34 -15.93
C GLN A 261 17.93 4.66 -15.18
N GLU A 262 18.82 5.54 -15.66
CA GLU A 262 19.21 6.78 -14.97
C GLU A 262 18.00 7.66 -14.58
N ASN A 263 17.05 7.83 -15.49
CA ASN A 263 15.82 8.58 -15.23
C ASN A 263 14.66 7.68 -14.76
N GLY A 264 14.90 6.42 -14.40
CA GLY A 264 13.88 5.42 -14.11
C GLY A 264 13.05 5.68 -12.84
N LEU A 265 13.52 6.56 -11.95
CA LEU A 265 12.83 6.90 -10.70
C LEU A 265 12.06 8.22 -10.73
N LEU A 266 11.96 8.88 -11.90
CA LEU A 266 11.28 10.17 -12.03
C LEU A 266 9.83 10.17 -11.50
N LYS A 267 9.14 9.02 -11.56
CA LYS A 267 7.74 8.84 -11.17
C LYS A 267 7.58 7.76 -10.10
N ASP A 268 8.58 7.60 -9.23
CA ASP A 268 8.54 6.63 -8.14
C ASP A 268 7.37 6.89 -7.18
N ARG A 269 6.38 5.99 -7.20
CA ARG A 269 5.15 6.06 -6.39
C ARG A 269 5.43 5.93 -4.89
N THR A 270 6.61 5.46 -4.50
CA THR A 270 7.01 5.41 -3.08
C THR A 270 7.52 6.74 -2.54
N THR A 271 7.68 7.76 -3.39
CA THR A 271 8.14 9.10 -3.00
C THR A 271 7.05 10.15 -3.19
N VAL A 272 7.03 11.18 -2.33
CA VAL A 272 6.10 12.31 -2.48
C VAL A 272 6.27 13.01 -3.85
N PRO A 273 7.49 13.35 -4.32
CA PRO A 273 7.65 13.98 -5.63
C PRO A 273 7.17 13.11 -6.80
N GLY A 274 7.43 11.80 -6.76
CA GLY A 274 6.97 10.89 -7.80
C GLY A 274 5.45 10.77 -7.85
N ARG A 275 4.77 10.73 -6.69
CA ARG A 275 3.30 10.77 -6.64
C ARG A 275 2.72 12.11 -7.09
N ALA A 276 3.42 13.23 -6.89
CA ALA A 276 2.99 14.52 -7.41
C ALA A 276 2.88 14.51 -8.95
N LYS A 277 3.73 13.77 -9.66
CA LYS A 277 3.62 13.59 -11.13
C LYS A 277 2.33 12.92 -11.57
N HIS A 278 1.76 12.04 -10.75
CA HIS A 278 0.45 11.46 -11.03
C HIS A 278 -0.68 12.49 -10.87
N LEU A 279 -0.55 13.44 -9.93
CA LEU A 279 -1.53 14.53 -9.80
C LEU A 279 -1.42 15.52 -10.97
N GLU A 280 -0.21 15.82 -11.44
CA GLU A 280 0.02 16.58 -12.67
C GLU A 280 -0.67 15.92 -13.88
N GLU A 281 -0.48 14.61 -14.08
CA GLU A 281 -1.13 13.80 -15.12
C GLU A 281 -2.66 13.90 -15.07
N ILE A 282 -3.24 13.71 -13.87
CA ILE A 282 -4.69 13.82 -13.67
C ILE A 282 -5.15 15.24 -14.01
N GLY A 283 -4.40 16.25 -13.60
CA GLY A 283 -4.68 17.66 -13.88
C GLY A 283 -4.73 17.95 -15.38
N GLU A 284 -3.76 17.46 -16.16
CA GLU A 284 -3.76 17.61 -17.62
C GLU A 284 -4.92 16.85 -18.27
N THR A 285 -5.12 15.60 -17.86
CA THR A 285 -6.20 14.74 -18.39
C THR A 285 -7.57 15.35 -18.12
N GLN A 286 -7.85 15.77 -16.89
CA GLN A 286 -9.11 16.43 -16.53
C GLN A 286 -9.25 17.81 -17.16
N GLY A 287 -8.16 18.59 -17.19
CA GLY A 287 -8.11 19.90 -17.81
C GLY A 287 -8.54 19.82 -19.28
N SER A 288 -8.03 18.85 -20.02
CA SER A 288 -8.43 18.61 -21.41
C SER A 288 -9.93 18.36 -21.58
N PHE A 289 -10.56 17.68 -20.60
CA PHE A 289 -11.99 17.40 -20.60
C PHE A 289 -12.83 18.63 -20.26
N TYR A 290 -12.50 19.34 -19.17
CA TYR A 290 -13.31 20.46 -18.67
C TYR A 290 -13.03 21.80 -19.40
N ALA A 291 -11.88 21.95 -20.06
CA ALA A 291 -11.54 23.15 -20.83
C ALA A 291 -12.43 23.37 -22.06
N ASN A 292 -13.12 22.33 -22.54
CA ASN A 292 -14.09 22.45 -23.62
C ASN A 292 -15.53 22.32 -23.07
N PRO A 293 -16.29 23.43 -22.93
CA PRO A 293 -17.66 23.41 -22.42
C PRO A 293 -18.61 22.50 -23.22
N ALA A 294 -18.33 22.26 -24.51
CA ALA A 294 -19.14 21.37 -25.35
C ALA A 294 -19.04 19.90 -24.93
N ASN A 295 -17.96 19.49 -24.25
CA ASN A 295 -17.78 18.11 -23.79
C ASN A 295 -18.88 17.71 -22.81
N LEU A 296 -19.26 18.58 -21.87
CA LEU A 296 -20.30 18.28 -20.88
C LEU A 296 -21.67 18.09 -21.54
N ALA A 297 -22.02 18.96 -22.49
CA ALA A 297 -23.25 18.83 -23.26
C ALA A 297 -23.26 17.54 -24.09
N LYS A 298 -22.14 17.21 -24.75
CA LYS A 298 -22.03 16.00 -25.57
C LYS A 298 -22.10 14.73 -24.73
N VAL A 299 -21.44 14.70 -23.58
CA VAL A 299 -21.52 13.58 -22.64
C VAL A 299 -22.95 13.42 -22.13
N ALA A 300 -23.63 14.51 -21.76
CA ALA A 300 -25.02 14.44 -21.31
C ALA A 300 -25.95 13.87 -22.39
N GLU A 301 -25.76 14.23 -23.65
CA GLU A 301 -26.48 13.67 -24.80
C GLU A 301 -26.19 12.16 -24.96
N LEU A 302 -24.92 11.77 -25.04
CA LEU A 302 -24.49 10.38 -25.26
C LEU A 302 -24.89 9.46 -24.10
N LYS A 303 -24.92 9.97 -22.86
CA LYS A 303 -25.28 9.22 -21.65
C LYS A 303 -26.72 8.72 -21.68
N LYS A 304 -27.64 9.42 -22.38
CA LYS A 304 -29.08 9.08 -22.43
C LYS A 304 -29.33 7.62 -22.80
N LYS A 305 -28.68 7.14 -23.86
CA LYS A 305 -28.82 5.74 -24.33
C LYS A 305 -28.49 4.72 -23.24
N TYR A 306 -27.53 5.03 -22.38
CA TYR A 306 -27.07 4.15 -21.30
C TYR A 306 -27.98 4.26 -20.08
N SER A 307 -28.41 5.46 -19.70
CA SER A 307 -29.30 5.65 -18.55
C SER A 307 -30.73 5.13 -18.78
N GLU A 308 -31.19 5.12 -20.03
CA GLU A 308 -32.52 4.62 -20.40
C GLU A 308 -32.55 3.09 -20.53
N LYS A 309 -31.41 2.46 -20.82
CA LYS A 309 -31.30 1.01 -20.98
C LYS A 309 -31.43 0.32 -19.61
N LYS A 310 -32.51 -0.44 -19.43
CA LYS A 310 -32.68 -1.37 -18.31
C LYS A 310 -32.34 -2.80 -18.74
N PHE A 311 -31.64 -3.53 -17.88
CA PHE A 311 -31.41 -4.96 -18.00
C PHE A 311 -32.24 -5.68 -16.93
N PRO A 312 -32.71 -6.93 -17.19
CA PRO A 312 -33.32 -7.74 -16.15
C PRO A 312 -32.38 -7.90 -14.94
N THR A 313 -32.94 -7.86 -13.72
CA THR A 313 -32.21 -8.09 -12.47
C THR A 313 -32.59 -9.44 -11.88
N ILE A 314 -31.75 -9.97 -11.00
CA ILE A 314 -32.11 -11.14 -10.18
C ILE A 314 -33.23 -10.72 -9.24
N GLU A 315 -34.32 -11.49 -9.19
CA GLU A 315 -35.45 -11.30 -8.26
C GLU A 315 -35.15 -11.87 -6.87
#